data_AF-A0A3C1BE75-F1
#
_entry.id   AF-A0A3C1BE75-F1
#
_cell.length_a   1.000
_cell.length_b   1.000
_cell.length_c   1.000
_cell.angle_alpha   90.00
_cell.angle_beta   90.00
_cell.angle_gamma   90.00
#
_symmetry.space_group_name_H-M   'P 1'
#
loop_
_entity.id
_entity.type
_entity.pdbx_description
1 polymer ?
#
loop_
_entity_poly.entity_id
_entity_poly.type
_entity_poly.pdbx_seq_one_letter_code
_entity_poly.pdbx_strand_id
1 'polypeptide(L)'
;MAFLNLFRGDDILNLKSKPGRYRSEGLTSSAFGARGDPENIEKITFLETVKQHIDHLKTFEKDYFKITDYISFSDSEAIAKNWAAGLKPDELVACSTPFLETRYVFKMQIPNNELKPITTGVWEYRYACNTNLKCANVPNADINTLALRYNPCPICQSTFKNHSLLLINPTIYLAGLASDKKYKRANQLAAKNGEWMIVPNDAVDFKHRTTRIPRADFWNADCYTIKRETARNPFFKYPEN
;
A
#
# COMPACT_ATOMS: atom_id res chain seq x y z
N MET A 1 -22.76 5.45 -8.90
CA MET A 1 -21.46 6.17 -9.00
C MET A 1 -20.39 5.13 -9.29
N ALA A 2 -19.53 5.35 -10.30
CA ALA A 2 -18.48 4.40 -10.66
C ALA A 2 -17.25 4.58 -9.75
N PHE A 3 -16.62 3.48 -9.35
CA PHE A 3 -15.46 3.45 -8.46
C PHE A 3 -14.29 2.75 -9.15
N LEU A 4 -13.08 3.26 -8.92
CA LEU A 4 -11.85 2.51 -9.11
C LEU A 4 -11.67 1.61 -7.88
N ASN A 5 -11.62 0.31 -8.10
CA ASN A 5 -11.37 -0.68 -7.04
C ASN A 5 -9.99 -1.26 -7.22
N LEU A 6 -9.15 -1.15 -6.19
CA LEU A 6 -7.78 -1.67 -6.17
C LEU A 6 -7.60 -2.55 -4.94
N PHE A 7 -6.89 -3.66 -5.11
CA PHE A 7 -6.71 -4.69 -4.11
C PHE A 7 -5.24 -4.98 -3.86
N ARG A 8 -4.86 -5.19 -2.60
CA ARG A 8 -3.50 -5.58 -2.21
C ARG A 8 -3.56 -6.72 -1.20
N GLY A 9 -2.92 -7.83 -1.52
CA GLY A 9 -2.66 -8.90 -0.55
C GLY A 9 -1.37 -8.64 0.21
N ASP A 10 -1.35 -8.90 1.51
CA ASP A 10 -0.12 -8.84 2.30
C ASP A 10 -0.15 -9.87 3.45
N ASP A 11 1.04 -10.23 3.91
CA ASP A 11 1.26 -11.14 5.03
C ASP A 11 1.73 -10.35 6.24
N ILE A 12 1.20 -10.69 7.41
CA ILE A 12 1.62 -10.10 8.68
C ILE A 12 3.13 -10.15 8.91
N LEU A 13 3.79 -11.20 8.42
CA LEU A 13 5.23 -11.38 8.55
C LEU A 13 6.05 -10.46 7.62
N ASN A 14 5.40 -9.68 6.76
CA ASN A 14 6.07 -8.71 5.93
C ASN A 14 6.62 -7.54 6.77
N LEU A 15 7.89 -7.67 7.18
CA LEU A 15 8.58 -6.69 8.02
C LEU A 15 8.82 -5.34 7.32
N LYS A 16 8.67 -5.26 5.99
CA LYS A 16 8.91 -4.05 5.20
C LYS A 16 7.70 -3.13 5.19
N SER A 17 6.54 -3.65 4.76
CA SER A 17 5.27 -2.91 4.73
C SER A 17 4.51 -2.95 6.06
N LYS A 18 4.86 -3.89 6.97
CA LYS A 18 4.27 -4.06 8.30
C LYS A 18 2.74 -3.98 8.29
N PRO A 19 2.05 -4.78 7.46
CA PRO A 19 0.63 -4.60 7.19
C PRO A 19 -0.24 -4.75 8.45
N GLY A 20 0.17 -5.52 9.46
CA GLY A 20 -0.55 -5.62 10.73
C GLY A 20 -0.71 -4.30 11.49
N ARG A 21 0.05 -3.25 11.14
CA ARG A 21 -0.08 -1.91 11.72
C ARG A 21 -1.16 -1.04 11.07
N TYR A 22 -1.87 -1.55 10.07
CA TYR A 22 -2.81 -0.75 9.28
C TYR A 22 -3.88 -0.03 10.11
N ARG A 23 -4.36 -0.65 11.20
CA ARG A 23 -5.37 -0.08 12.11
C ARG A 23 -4.86 1.14 12.89
N SER A 24 -3.58 1.19 13.21
CA SER A 24 -2.98 2.26 14.01
C SER A 24 -2.22 3.29 13.17
N GLU A 25 -1.53 2.84 12.11
CA GLU A 25 -0.59 3.63 11.33
C GLU A 25 -1.01 3.82 9.87
N GLY A 26 -1.90 2.98 9.33
CA GLY A 26 -2.22 2.93 7.90
C GLY A 26 -1.26 2.04 7.11
N LEU A 27 -1.22 2.18 5.79
CA LEU A 27 -0.39 1.35 4.91
C LEU A 27 0.94 2.04 4.62
N THR A 28 2.03 1.25 4.54
CA THR A 28 3.35 1.78 4.17
C THR A 28 3.95 1.06 2.98
N SER A 29 4.75 1.77 2.19
CA SER A 29 5.62 1.16 1.17
C SER A 29 6.77 0.39 1.83
N SER A 30 7.50 -0.38 1.02
CA SER A 30 8.66 -1.14 1.50
C SER A 30 9.80 -0.24 1.97
N ALA A 31 9.92 0.97 1.40
CA ALA A 31 10.91 1.98 1.81
C ALA A 31 10.91 2.24 3.32
N PHE A 32 9.73 2.21 3.97
CA PHE A 32 9.58 2.42 5.41
C PHE A 32 10.38 1.42 6.26
N GLY A 33 10.16 0.12 6.04
CA GLY A 33 10.82 -0.93 6.84
C GLY A 33 12.21 -1.31 6.32
N ALA A 34 12.52 -1.01 5.06
CA ALA A 34 13.77 -1.43 4.41
C ALA A 34 14.85 -0.34 4.36
N ARG A 35 14.63 0.81 5.04
CA ARG A 35 15.56 1.97 5.06
C ARG A 35 15.82 2.54 3.66
N GLY A 36 14.76 2.68 2.86
CA GLY A 36 14.84 3.34 1.56
C GLY A 36 15.24 4.81 1.70
N ASP A 37 15.91 5.34 0.67
CA ASP A 37 16.18 6.78 0.58
C ASP A 37 14.84 7.51 0.36
N PRO A 38 14.44 8.43 1.25
CA PRO A 38 13.16 9.14 1.13
C PRO A 38 13.09 10.09 -0.08
N GLU A 39 14.20 10.31 -0.78
CA GLU A 39 14.30 11.16 -1.97
C GLU A 39 14.61 10.34 -3.25
N ASN A 40 14.41 9.02 -3.23
CA ASN A 40 14.73 8.13 -4.35
C ASN A 40 14.14 8.63 -5.69
N ILE A 41 12.84 8.92 -5.70
CA ILE A 41 12.14 9.39 -6.90
C ILE A 41 12.66 10.78 -7.32
N GLU A 42 12.96 11.67 -6.39
CA GLU A 42 13.52 13.01 -6.66
C GLU A 42 14.93 12.91 -7.28
N LYS A 43 15.78 12.03 -6.76
CA LYS A 43 17.17 11.85 -7.21
C LYS A 43 17.28 11.12 -8.55
N ILE A 44 16.44 10.11 -8.78
CA ILE A 44 16.53 9.24 -9.97
C ILE A 44 15.58 9.65 -11.08
N THR A 45 14.49 10.35 -10.77
CA THR A 45 13.28 10.63 -11.57
C THR A 45 12.15 9.61 -11.46
N PHE A 46 10.92 10.10 -11.62
CA PHE A 46 9.67 9.33 -11.55
C PHE A 46 9.56 8.26 -12.65
N LEU A 47 9.95 8.57 -13.89
CA LEU A 47 9.89 7.60 -14.98
C LEU A 47 10.84 6.42 -14.76
N GLU A 48 12.07 6.70 -14.32
CA GLU A 48 13.06 5.66 -14.08
C GLU A 48 12.71 4.78 -12.88
N THR A 49 12.21 5.36 -11.79
CA THR A 49 11.78 4.60 -10.61
C THR A 49 10.57 3.70 -10.91
N VAL A 50 9.61 4.17 -11.71
CA VAL A 50 8.53 3.31 -12.23
C VAL A 50 9.10 2.14 -13.04
N LYS A 51 10.02 2.42 -13.97
CA LYS A 51 10.67 1.38 -14.78
C LYS A 51 11.40 0.36 -13.88
N GLN A 52 12.19 0.80 -12.92
CA GLN A 52 12.99 -0.07 -12.03
C GLN A 52 12.12 -0.93 -11.12
N HIS A 53 10.97 -0.40 -10.67
CA HIS A 53 10.02 -1.17 -9.87
C HIS A 53 9.40 -2.32 -10.68
N ILE A 54 8.97 -2.05 -11.91
CA ILE A 54 8.32 -3.04 -12.78
C ILE A 54 9.33 -4.05 -13.32
N ASP A 55 10.46 -3.54 -13.79
CA ASP A 55 11.49 -4.30 -14.47
C ASP A 55 12.72 -4.44 -13.57
N HIS A 56 12.66 -5.42 -12.66
CA HIS A 56 13.67 -5.66 -11.63
C HIS A 56 14.53 -6.90 -11.88
N LEU A 57 15.11 -7.02 -13.08
CA LEU A 57 15.96 -8.17 -13.42
C LEU A 57 17.43 -7.95 -13.09
N LYS A 58 17.94 -6.73 -13.24
CA LYS A 58 19.32 -6.39 -12.88
C LYS A 58 19.45 -6.21 -11.37
N THR A 59 20.65 -6.41 -10.84
CA THR A 59 20.91 -6.35 -9.39
C THR A 59 20.43 -5.04 -8.77
N PHE A 60 20.77 -3.89 -9.36
CA PHE A 60 20.34 -2.60 -8.83
C PHE A 60 18.82 -2.39 -8.85
N GLU A 61 18.13 -2.92 -9.86
CA GLU A 61 16.66 -2.81 -9.97
C GLU A 61 15.97 -3.70 -8.92
N LYS A 62 16.54 -4.89 -8.64
CA LYS A 62 16.11 -5.74 -7.52
C LYS A 62 16.31 -5.06 -6.18
N ASP A 63 17.42 -4.35 -6.02
CA ASP A 63 17.71 -3.63 -4.78
C ASP A 63 16.76 -2.45 -4.61
N TYR A 64 16.46 -1.70 -5.67
CA TYR A 64 15.41 -0.67 -5.64
C TYR A 64 14.03 -1.26 -5.29
N PHE A 65 13.61 -2.33 -5.97
CA PHE A 65 12.31 -2.98 -5.71
C PHE A 65 12.15 -3.39 -4.25
N LYS A 66 13.23 -3.83 -3.59
CA LYS A 66 13.21 -4.17 -2.15
C LYS A 66 12.94 -2.98 -1.23
N ILE A 67 13.24 -1.75 -1.67
CA ILE A 67 13.12 -0.49 -0.92
C ILE A 67 12.15 0.50 -1.60
N THR A 68 11.28 -0.01 -2.46
CA THR A 68 10.41 0.80 -3.32
C THR A 68 9.50 1.75 -2.54
N ASP A 69 9.31 2.94 -3.13
CA ASP A 69 8.39 3.97 -2.66
C ASP A 69 6.93 3.63 -2.99
N TYR A 70 6.71 2.68 -3.89
CA TYR A 70 5.40 2.30 -4.40
C TYR A 70 4.72 1.28 -3.50
N ILE A 71 3.43 1.51 -3.24
CA ILE A 71 2.54 0.53 -2.65
C ILE A 71 1.76 -0.11 -3.81
N SER A 72 2.13 -1.34 -4.13
CA SER A 72 1.53 -2.15 -5.19
C SER A 72 0.11 -2.59 -4.86
N PHE A 73 -0.80 -2.42 -5.81
CA PHE A 73 -2.16 -2.95 -5.84
C PHE A 73 -2.44 -3.62 -7.21
N SER A 74 -3.55 -4.34 -7.30
CA SER A 74 -4.11 -4.90 -8.54
C SER A 74 -5.57 -4.51 -8.67
N ASP A 75 -6.10 -4.41 -9.87
CA ASP A 75 -7.55 -4.29 -10.10
C ASP A 75 -8.30 -5.63 -9.90
N SER A 76 -7.59 -6.72 -9.65
CA SER A 76 -8.14 -8.06 -9.43
C SER A 76 -8.02 -8.49 -7.97
N GLU A 77 -9.17 -8.69 -7.33
CA GLU A 77 -9.25 -9.23 -5.96
C GLU A 77 -8.66 -10.65 -5.87
N ALA A 78 -8.84 -11.47 -6.91
CA ALA A 78 -8.30 -12.83 -6.96
C ALA A 78 -6.76 -12.84 -6.92
N ILE A 79 -6.12 -11.90 -7.63
CA ILE A 79 -4.67 -11.73 -7.58
C ILE A 79 -4.24 -11.32 -6.17
N ALA A 80 -4.92 -10.35 -5.55
CA ALA A 80 -4.62 -9.94 -4.18
C ALA A 80 -4.76 -11.10 -3.18
N LYS A 81 -5.81 -11.94 -3.31
CA LYS A 81 -5.97 -13.16 -2.50
C LYS A 81 -4.82 -14.15 -2.71
N ASN A 82 -4.38 -14.37 -3.94
CA ASN A 82 -3.22 -15.22 -4.22
C ASN A 82 -1.95 -14.72 -3.50
N TRP A 83 -1.71 -13.40 -3.53
CA TRP A 83 -0.57 -12.79 -2.83
C TRP A 83 -0.68 -12.91 -1.32
N ALA A 84 -1.84 -12.58 -0.75
CA ALA A 84 -2.10 -12.76 0.68
C ALA A 84 -1.88 -14.22 1.11
N ALA A 85 -2.25 -15.17 0.26
CA ALA A 85 -2.09 -16.59 0.55
C ALA A 85 -0.67 -17.14 0.36
N GLY A 86 0.31 -16.31 -0.04
CA GLY A 86 1.65 -16.80 -0.37
C GLY A 86 1.64 -17.79 -1.55
N LEU A 87 0.83 -17.52 -2.57
CA LEU A 87 0.61 -18.35 -3.76
C LEU A 87 -0.13 -19.67 -3.50
N LYS A 88 -0.88 -19.76 -2.39
CA LYS A 88 -1.72 -20.91 -2.03
C LYS A 88 -3.16 -20.50 -1.73
N PRO A 89 -3.91 -19.92 -2.69
CA PRO A 89 -5.23 -19.33 -2.45
C PRO A 89 -6.24 -20.29 -1.80
N ASP A 90 -6.18 -21.58 -2.11
CA ASP A 90 -7.09 -22.59 -1.55
C ASP A 90 -6.90 -22.81 -0.03
N GLU A 91 -5.76 -22.36 0.52
CA GLU A 91 -5.49 -22.40 1.95
C GLU A 91 -5.93 -21.12 2.68
N LEU A 92 -6.27 -20.05 1.95
CA LEU A 92 -6.71 -18.78 2.53
C LEU A 92 -8.14 -18.91 3.07
N VAL A 93 -8.33 -18.64 4.35
CA VAL A 93 -9.63 -18.72 5.03
C VAL A 93 -9.93 -17.42 5.74
N ALA A 94 -11.20 -16.99 5.70
CA ALA A 94 -11.62 -15.78 6.39
C ALA A 94 -11.37 -15.93 7.90
N CYS A 95 -10.78 -14.91 8.52
CA CYS A 95 -10.54 -14.89 9.94
C CYS A 95 -11.81 -14.43 10.66
N SER A 96 -12.47 -15.34 11.37
CA SER A 96 -13.69 -15.03 12.14
C SER A 96 -13.39 -14.37 13.49
N THR A 97 -12.16 -14.50 13.99
CA THR A 97 -11.76 -14.00 15.30
C THR A 97 -10.90 -12.75 15.12
N PRO A 98 -11.37 -11.58 15.56
CA PRO A 98 -10.60 -10.35 15.46
C PRO A 98 -9.20 -10.51 16.09
N PHE A 99 -8.19 -9.93 15.44
CA PHE A 99 -6.79 -9.88 15.91
C PHE A 99 -6.06 -11.22 15.93
N LEU A 100 -6.58 -12.24 15.26
CA LEU A 100 -5.90 -13.51 15.02
C LEU A 100 -5.53 -13.72 13.56
N GLU A 101 -5.84 -12.74 12.71
CA GLU A 101 -5.51 -12.77 11.30
C GLU A 101 -4.00 -12.73 11.06
N THR A 102 -3.56 -13.52 10.09
CA THR A 102 -2.17 -13.53 9.63
C THR A 102 -2.05 -12.92 8.24
N ARG A 103 -3.16 -12.81 7.50
CA ARG A 103 -3.21 -12.35 6.12
C ARG A 103 -4.24 -11.23 5.94
N TYR A 104 -3.95 -10.32 5.02
CA TYR A 104 -4.78 -9.15 4.76
C TYR A 104 -5.03 -9.02 3.26
N VAL A 105 -6.28 -8.71 2.89
CA VAL A 105 -6.62 -8.21 1.57
C VAL A 105 -7.15 -6.80 1.75
N PHE A 106 -6.31 -5.82 1.45
CA PHE A 106 -6.69 -4.41 1.45
C PHE A 106 -7.49 -4.09 0.20
N LYS A 107 -8.60 -3.39 0.36
CA LYS A 107 -9.45 -2.94 -0.74
C LYS A 107 -9.56 -1.43 -0.68
N MET A 108 -9.05 -0.77 -1.71
CA MET A 108 -9.15 0.66 -1.95
C MET A 108 -10.29 0.93 -2.94
N GLN A 109 -11.18 1.86 -2.59
CA GLN A 109 -12.33 2.24 -3.39
C GLN A 109 -12.35 3.77 -3.54
N ILE A 110 -12.03 4.24 -4.74
CA ILE A 110 -11.96 5.66 -5.03
C ILE A 110 -13.07 6.03 -6.02
N PRO A 111 -13.92 7.02 -5.71
CA PRO A 111 -14.90 7.52 -6.66
C PRO A 111 -14.20 8.08 -7.90
N ASN A 112 -14.61 7.64 -9.10
CA ASN A 112 -13.93 8.06 -10.34
C ASN A 112 -13.98 9.57 -10.57
N ASN A 113 -15.03 10.25 -10.08
CA ASN A 113 -15.18 11.70 -10.16
C ASN A 113 -14.25 12.47 -9.21
N GLU A 114 -13.59 11.81 -8.27
CA GLU A 114 -12.58 12.41 -7.38
C GLU A 114 -11.14 12.21 -7.87
N LEU A 115 -10.94 11.42 -8.94
CA LEU A 115 -9.63 11.25 -9.56
C LEU A 115 -9.32 12.43 -10.50
N LYS A 116 -8.27 13.17 -10.18
CA LYS A 116 -7.79 14.27 -11.01
C LYS A 116 -6.64 13.79 -11.90
N PRO A 117 -6.78 13.76 -13.24
CA PRO A 117 -5.67 13.39 -14.11
C PRO A 117 -4.53 14.41 -14.01
N ILE A 118 -3.30 13.92 -13.89
CA ILE A 118 -2.08 14.74 -13.98
C ILE A 118 -1.48 14.61 -15.38
N THR A 119 -1.30 13.37 -15.82
CA THR A 119 -0.81 13.00 -17.16
C THR A 119 -1.36 11.63 -17.54
N THR A 120 -1.07 11.17 -18.75
CA THR A 120 -1.48 9.85 -19.24
C THR A 120 -1.05 8.76 -18.28
N GLY A 121 -2.01 8.01 -17.72
CA GLY A 121 -1.74 6.91 -16.79
C GLY A 121 -1.40 7.32 -15.35
N VAL A 122 -1.50 8.62 -15.01
CA VAL A 122 -1.22 9.14 -13.67
C VAL A 122 -2.33 10.07 -13.18
N TRP A 123 -2.86 9.78 -11.99
CA TRP A 123 -3.90 10.56 -11.35
C TRP A 123 -3.52 10.98 -9.94
N GLU A 124 -4.00 12.14 -9.50
CA GLU A 124 -4.02 12.57 -8.12
C GLU A 124 -5.36 12.19 -7.48
N TYR A 125 -5.31 11.65 -6.26
CA TYR A 125 -6.48 11.52 -5.39
C TYR A 125 -6.21 12.23 -4.08
N ARG A 126 -7.18 13.03 -3.62
CA ARG A 126 -7.11 13.77 -2.36
C ARG A 126 -8.08 13.25 -1.33
N TYR A 127 -7.62 13.13 -0.09
CA TYR A 127 -8.42 12.53 0.97
C TYR A 127 -8.13 13.14 2.34
N ALA A 128 -9.05 12.90 3.27
CA ALA A 128 -8.87 13.21 4.69
C ALA A 128 -8.56 11.91 5.44
N CYS A 129 -7.64 12.03 6.38
CA CYS A 129 -7.32 11.02 7.36
C CYS A 129 -8.50 10.78 8.32
N ASN A 130 -8.81 9.52 8.63
CA ASN A 130 -9.81 9.16 9.64
C ASN A 130 -9.10 8.72 10.94
N THR A 131 -9.07 9.63 11.91
CA THR A 131 -8.47 9.41 13.24
C THR A 131 -9.31 8.47 14.13
N ASN A 132 -10.60 8.33 13.84
CA ASN A 132 -11.52 7.45 14.59
C ASN A 132 -11.32 5.97 14.26
N LEU A 133 -10.64 5.65 13.14
CA LEU A 133 -10.21 4.28 12.83
C LEU A 133 -9.11 3.76 13.78
N LYS A 134 -8.65 4.57 14.75
CA LYS A 134 -7.75 4.11 15.84
C LYS A 134 -8.49 3.16 16.78
N CYS A 135 -8.67 1.93 16.34
CA CYS A 135 -9.08 0.83 17.19
C CYS A 135 -7.84 0.27 17.89
N ALA A 136 -7.94 0.10 19.21
CA ALA A 136 -7.00 -0.74 19.93
C ALA A 136 -7.18 -2.20 19.48
N ASN A 137 -6.10 -2.97 19.57
CA ASN A 137 -6.08 -4.34 19.08
C ASN A 137 -6.69 -5.37 20.05
N VAL A 138 -7.50 -4.91 21.01
CA VAL A 138 -8.06 -5.73 22.08
C VAL A 138 -9.50 -5.26 22.32
N PRO A 139 -10.48 -6.19 22.38
CA PRO A 139 -11.82 -5.87 22.85
C PRO A 139 -11.75 -5.20 24.25
N ASN A 140 -12.56 -4.17 24.49
CA ASN A 140 -12.65 -3.44 25.77
C ASN A 140 -11.34 -2.74 26.22
N ALA A 141 -10.48 -2.35 25.28
CA ALA A 141 -9.37 -1.43 25.57
C ALA A 141 -9.88 0.01 25.78
N ASP A 142 -10.76 0.18 26.76
CA ASP A 142 -11.39 1.45 27.13
C ASP A 142 -10.35 2.50 27.57
N ILE A 143 -9.18 2.05 28.04
CA ILE A 143 -8.14 2.92 28.59
C ILE A 143 -7.04 3.30 27.57
N ASN A 144 -6.81 2.52 26.50
CA ASN A 144 -5.71 2.78 25.55
C ASN A 144 -6.10 3.59 24.30
N THR A 145 -7.39 3.83 24.06
CA THR A 145 -7.84 4.59 22.89
C THR A 145 -8.01 6.09 23.17
N LEU A 146 -8.36 6.49 24.40
CA LEU A 146 -8.54 7.90 24.78
C LEU A 146 -7.21 8.65 24.94
N ALA A 147 -6.19 8.07 25.57
CA ALA A 147 -4.87 8.71 25.74
C ALA A 147 -4.06 8.80 24.42
N LEU A 148 -4.43 7.99 23.41
CA LEU A 148 -3.80 7.97 22.09
C LEU A 148 -4.62 8.73 21.02
N ARG A 149 -5.81 9.21 21.37
CA ARG A 149 -6.55 10.30 20.73
C ARG A 149 -5.96 11.57 21.39
N TYR A 150 -5.43 12.60 20.76
CA TYR A 150 -5.74 13.20 19.48
C TYR A 150 -4.69 14.31 19.33
N ASN A 151 -3.83 14.25 18.32
CA ASN A 151 -3.34 15.47 17.71
C ASN A 151 -3.99 15.51 16.33
N PRO A 152 -4.70 16.60 15.96
CA PRO A 152 -5.22 16.72 14.60
C PRO A 152 -4.06 16.53 13.64
N CYS A 153 -4.29 15.75 12.57
CA CYS A 153 -3.24 15.54 11.57
C CYS A 153 -2.75 16.91 11.09
N PRO A 154 -1.44 17.17 11.09
CA PRO A 154 -0.91 18.48 10.70
C PRO A 154 -1.22 18.84 9.23
N ILE A 155 -1.48 17.83 8.38
CA ILE A 155 -1.81 18.01 6.97
C ILE A 155 -3.32 18.24 6.77
N CYS A 156 -4.12 17.32 7.31
CA CYS A 156 -5.55 17.17 6.99
C CYS A 156 -6.48 17.78 8.04
N GLN A 157 -5.95 18.07 9.24
CA GLN A 157 -6.72 18.44 10.44
C GLN A 157 -7.91 17.51 10.72
N SER A 158 -7.82 16.26 10.27
CA SER A 158 -8.86 15.23 10.35
C SER A 158 -10.18 15.57 9.66
N THR A 159 -10.19 16.56 8.75
CA THR A 159 -11.42 17.09 8.13
C THR A 159 -11.22 17.48 6.66
N PHE A 160 -10.11 18.12 6.31
CA PHE A 160 -9.85 18.57 4.96
C PHE A 160 -9.17 17.50 4.12
N LYS A 161 -9.59 17.38 2.85
CA LYS A 161 -8.98 16.49 1.84
C LYS A 161 -7.63 17.05 1.34
N ASN A 162 -6.66 17.14 2.25
CA ASN A 162 -5.34 17.71 1.97
C ASN A 162 -4.26 16.64 1.75
N HIS A 163 -4.48 15.40 2.17
CA HIS A 163 -3.54 14.33 1.81
C HIS A 163 -3.64 14.02 0.33
N SER A 164 -2.52 13.68 -0.30
CA SER A 164 -2.43 13.40 -1.73
C SER A 164 -1.84 12.01 -1.99
N LEU A 165 -2.47 11.25 -2.88
CA LEU A 165 -1.90 10.04 -3.48
C LEU A 165 -1.69 10.26 -4.97
N LEU A 166 -0.58 9.76 -5.50
CA LEU A 166 -0.43 9.51 -6.93
C LEU A 166 -0.80 8.06 -7.22
N LEU A 167 -1.72 7.88 -8.16
CA LEU A 167 -2.12 6.59 -8.69
C LEU A 167 -1.55 6.43 -10.09
N ILE A 168 -0.80 5.37 -10.30
CA ILE A 168 -0.12 5.12 -11.56
C ILE A 168 -0.62 3.79 -12.09
N ASN A 169 -1.14 3.81 -13.32
CA ASN A 169 -1.34 2.62 -14.12
C ASN A 169 -0.17 2.51 -15.10
N PRO A 170 0.83 1.65 -14.84
CA PRO A 170 2.04 1.62 -15.64
C PRO A 170 1.81 1.15 -17.07
N THR A 171 0.79 0.32 -17.31
CA THR A 171 0.39 -0.10 -18.65
C THR A 171 0.00 1.10 -19.50
N ILE A 172 -0.73 2.05 -18.92
CA ILE A 172 -1.14 3.29 -19.61
C ILE A 172 0.01 4.29 -19.65
N TYR A 173 0.72 4.47 -18.53
CA TYR A 173 1.78 5.46 -18.38
C TYR A 173 2.98 5.19 -19.32
N LEU A 174 3.37 3.93 -19.48
CA LEU A 174 4.52 3.56 -20.31
C LEU A 174 4.17 3.33 -21.78
N ALA A 175 2.88 3.30 -22.15
CA ALA A 175 2.42 2.93 -23.49
C ALA A 175 3.05 3.79 -24.60
N GLY A 176 3.18 5.10 -24.38
CA GLY A 176 3.81 6.02 -25.33
C GLY A 176 5.31 5.79 -25.55
N LEU A 177 5.95 4.99 -24.70
CA LEU A 177 7.38 4.66 -24.73
C LEU A 177 7.65 3.23 -25.22
N ALA A 178 6.64 2.52 -25.72
CA ALA A 178 6.76 1.11 -26.10
C ALA A 178 7.76 0.86 -27.26
N SER A 179 7.98 1.84 -28.12
CA SER A 179 8.96 1.79 -29.23
C SER A 179 10.40 1.98 -28.76
N ASP A 180 10.62 2.59 -27.60
CA ASP A 180 11.95 2.78 -27.03
C ASP A 180 12.47 1.45 -26.45
N LYS A 181 13.63 1.02 -26.95
CA LYS A 181 14.31 -0.21 -26.49
C LYS A 181 14.53 -0.23 -24.98
N LYS A 182 14.72 0.94 -24.35
CA LYS A 182 14.92 1.09 -22.91
C LYS A 182 13.69 0.68 -22.09
N TYR A 183 12.48 0.95 -22.59
CA TYR A 183 11.22 0.73 -21.86
C TYR A 183 10.38 -0.42 -22.43
N LYS A 184 10.79 -1.03 -23.54
CA LYS A 184 10.06 -2.14 -24.19
C LYS A 184 9.72 -3.28 -23.23
N ARG A 185 10.67 -3.72 -22.40
CA ARG A 185 10.44 -4.81 -21.44
C ARG A 185 9.54 -4.39 -20.27
N ALA A 186 9.76 -3.19 -19.72
CA ALA A 186 8.90 -2.64 -18.68
C ALA A 186 7.43 -2.54 -19.15
N ASN A 187 7.20 -2.13 -20.40
CA ASN A 187 5.87 -2.13 -21.02
C ASN A 187 5.22 -3.52 -21.07
N GLN A 188 5.98 -4.54 -21.50
CA GLN A 188 5.51 -5.93 -21.54
C GLN A 188 5.16 -6.47 -20.15
N LEU A 189 6.00 -6.18 -19.16
CA LEU A 189 5.79 -6.61 -17.77
C LEU A 189 4.61 -5.86 -17.12
N ALA A 190 4.46 -4.56 -17.37
CA ALA A 190 3.32 -3.78 -16.90
C ALA A 190 1.99 -4.37 -17.39
N ALA A 191 1.90 -4.63 -18.70
CA ALA A 191 0.72 -5.22 -19.31
C ALA A 191 0.42 -6.63 -18.77
N LYS A 192 1.45 -7.43 -18.50
CA LYS A 192 1.32 -8.78 -17.94
C LYS A 192 0.83 -8.77 -16.49
N ASN A 193 1.35 -7.85 -15.67
CA ASN A 193 1.13 -7.88 -14.23
C ASN A 193 -0.17 -7.19 -13.81
N GLY A 194 -0.66 -6.20 -14.60
CA GLY A 194 -1.88 -5.45 -14.24
C GLY A 194 -1.75 -4.70 -12.91
N GLU A 195 -0.53 -4.34 -12.52
CA GLU A 195 -0.23 -3.68 -11.27
C GLU A 195 -0.62 -2.20 -11.32
N TRP A 196 -1.20 -1.70 -10.25
CA TRP A 196 -1.32 -0.27 -9.96
C TRP A 196 -0.29 0.11 -8.90
N MET A 197 0.42 1.20 -9.13
CA MET A 197 1.46 1.69 -8.21
C MET A 197 0.95 2.95 -7.52
N ILE A 198 0.84 2.90 -6.19
CA ILE A 198 0.34 3.99 -5.37
C ILE A 198 1.51 4.66 -4.64
N VAL A 199 1.63 5.98 -4.76
CA VAL A 199 2.67 6.76 -4.08
C VAL A 199 2.00 7.76 -3.14
N PRO A 200 2.28 7.70 -1.83
CA PRO A 200 1.92 8.79 -0.94
C PRO A 200 2.70 10.06 -1.33
N ASN A 201 1.99 11.17 -1.50
CA ASN A 201 2.55 12.40 -2.08
C ASN A 201 2.58 13.58 -1.10
N ASP A 202 2.39 13.29 0.19
CA ASP A 202 2.52 14.33 1.22
C ASP A 202 3.99 14.60 1.52
N ALA A 203 4.33 15.88 1.69
CA ALA A 203 5.64 16.29 2.15
C ALA A 203 5.75 16.17 3.69
N VAL A 204 6.77 15.45 4.15
CA VAL A 204 7.29 15.47 5.51
C VAL A 204 8.35 16.57 5.55
N ASP A 205 8.18 17.51 6.48
CA ASP A 205 9.12 18.62 6.75
C ASP A 205 9.53 19.45 5.51
N PHE A 206 8.60 19.59 4.55
CA PHE A 206 8.76 20.34 3.30
C PHE A 206 9.87 19.83 2.35
N LYS A 207 10.47 18.66 2.64
CA LYS A 207 11.62 18.13 1.86
C LYS A 207 11.43 16.73 1.31
N HIS A 208 10.72 15.86 2.04
CA HIS A 208 10.70 14.43 1.73
C HIS A 208 9.28 13.94 1.56
N ARG A 209 9.05 12.96 0.67
CA ARG A 209 7.73 12.31 0.62
C ARG A 209 7.54 11.35 1.78
N THR A 210 6.31 11.26 2.28
CA THR A 210 5.94 10.20 3.21
C THR A 210 5.92 8.85 2.50
N THR A 211 6.27 7.78 3.22
CA THR A 211 6.17 6.38 2.74
C THR A 211 4.88 5.71 3.19
N ARG A 212 3.94 6.50 3.70
CA ARG A 212 2.74 6.04 4.40
C ARG A 212 1.48 6.66 3.82
N ILE A 213 0.46 5.83 3.60
CA ILE A 213 -0.93 6.23 3.44
C ILE A 213 -1.57 6.19 4.84
N PRO A 214 -1.83 7.34 5.47
CA PRO A 214 -2.65 7.42 6.66
C PRO A 214 -3.97 6.66 6.55
N ARG A 215 -4.48 6.26 7.70
CA ARG A 215 -5.81 5.66 7.85
C ARG A 215 -6.86 6.59 7.28
N ALA A 216 -7.77 6.06 6.48
CA ALA A 216 -8.78 6.82 5.78
C ALA A 216 -9.92 5.90 5.33
N ASP A 217 -11.06 6.48 4.99
CA ASP A 217 -12.29 5.73 4.70
C ASP A 217 -12.38 5.18 3.27
N PHE A 218 -11.47 5.59 2.39
CA PHE A 218 -11.45 5.11 1.01
C PHE A 218 -10.83 3.71 0.86
N TRP A 219 -10.41 3.07 1.96
CA TRP A 219 -9.96 1.69 1.93
C TRP A 219 -10.29 0.95 3.23
N ASN A 220 -10.39 -0.38 3.13
CA ASN A 220 -10.56 -1.28 4.27
C ASN A 220 -9.68 -2.54 4.09
N ALA A 221 -9.76 -3.47 5.04
CA ALA A 221 -9.01 -4.73 4.98
C ALA A 221 -9.90 -5.91 5.37
N ASP A 222 -10.03 -6.87 4.46
CA ASP A 222 -10.54 -8.19 4.78
C ASP A 222 -9.43 -9.01 5.43
N CYS A 223 -9.77 -9.69 6.54
CA CYS A 223 -8.82 -10.37 7.41
C CYS A 223 -8.91 -11.89 7.21
N TYR A 224 -7.76 -12.55 7.07
CA TYR A 224 -7.66 -13.97 6.74
C TYR A 224 -6.58 -14.68 7.59
N THR A 225 -6.63 -16.01 7.59
CA THR A 225 -5.55 -16.90 8.04
C THR A 225 -5.30 -17.97 6.98
N ILE A 226 -4.29 -18.83 7.21
CA ILE A 226 -4.05 -20.03 6.41
C ILE A 226 -4.57 -21.25 7.19
N LYS A 227 -5.28 -22.18 6.53
CA LYS A 227 -5.97 -23.36 7.11
C LYS A 227 -5.19 -24.17 8.17
N ARG A 228 -3.85 -24.09 8.17
CA ARG A 228 -2.95 -24.84 9.06
C ARG A 228 -1.96 -23.97 9.81
N GLU A 229 -2.04 -22.65 9.67
CA GLU A 229 -1.25 -21.74 10.49
C GLU A 229 -1.91 -21.57 11.84
N THR A 230 -1.10 -21.65 12.90
CA THR A 230 -1.54 -21.22 14.22
C THR A 230 -1.89 -19.74 14.14
N ALA A 231 -3.11 -19.39 14.51
CA ALA A 231 -3.54 -18.01 14.70
C ALA A 231 -2.51 -17.27 15.57
N ARG A 232 -2.05 -16.11 15.11
CA ARG A 232 -1.07 -15.27 15.84
C ARG A 232 -1.70 -13.94 16.15
N ASN A 233 -1.48 -13.45 17.36
CA ASN A 233 -1.77 -12.06 17.68
C ASN A 233 -0.76 -11.16 16.96
N PRO A 234 -1.20 -10.21 16.10
CA PRO A 234 -0.29 -9.35 15.34
C PRO A 234 0.63 -8.46 16.16
N PHE A 235 0.33 -8.32 17.45
CA PHE A 235 0.94 -7.35 18.34
C PHE A 235 1.78 -8.00 19.43
N PHE A 236 1.86 -9.34 19.47
CA PHE A 236 2.72 -10.07 20.40
C PHE A 236 3.92 -10.67 19.67
N LYS A 237 5.13 -10.30 20.10
CA LYS A 237 6.31 -11.13 19.83
C LYS A 237 6.18 -12.37 20.70
N TYR A 238 5.92 -13.52 20.08
CA TYR A 238 6.13 -14.80 20.74
C TYR A 238 7.64 -14.96 20.94
N PRO A 239 8.13 -15.31 22.14
CA PRO A 239 9.54 -15.62 22.32
C PRO A 239 9.93 -16.73 21.34
N GLU A 240 11.09 -16.55 20.70
CA GLU A 240 11.68 -17.59 19.85
C GLU A 240 12.02 -18.78 20.77
N ASN A 241 11.48 -19.96 20.47
CA ASN A 241 11.79 -21.21 21.16
C ASN A 241 13.24 -21.62 20.89
#